data_AF-A0A961IW83-F1
#
_entry.id   AF-A0A961IW83-F1
#
_cell.length_a   1.000
_cell.length_b   1.000
_cell.length_c   1.000
_cell.angle_alpha   90.00
_cell.angle_beta   90.00
_cell.angle_gamma   90.00
#
_symmetry.space_group_name_H-M   'P 1'
#
loop_
_entity.id
_entity.type
_entity.pdbx_description
1 polymer ?
#
loop_
_entity_poly.entity_id
_entity_poly.type
_entity_poly.pdbx_seq_one_letter_code
_entity_poly.pdbx_strand_id
1 'polypeptide(L)'
;MAEVTDALIARAHGLPTATLLEANAKEGALPSRIKPVDPAMRVMGRAFTVSSPPADNLWLHKAIYAAQPGDVMVVHCGEHFEAGYWGEIMSTAA
;
A
#
# COMPACT_ATOMS: atom_id res chain seq x y z
N MET A 1 -8.72 -15.33 -10.01
CA MET A 1 -8.16 -13.96 -10.17
C MET A 1 -7.07 -14.03 -11.23
N ALA A 2 -7.02 -13.06 -12.15
CA ALA A 2 -5.93 -12.97 -13.11
C ALA A 2 -4.62 -12.62 -12.39
N GLU A 3 -3.50 -13.15 -12.87
CA GLU A 3 -2.18 -12.87 -12.32
C GLU A 3 -1.74 -11.42 -12.61
N VAL A 4 -1.18 -10.72 -11.62
CA VAL A 4 -0.67 -9.36 -11.77
C VAL A 4 0.81 -9.41 -12.21
N THR A 5 1.03 -9.47 -13.52
CA THR A 5 2.38 -9.58 -14.10
C THR A 5 3.11 -8.22 -14.10
N ASP A 6 4.45 -8.25 -14.20
CA ASP A 6 5.26 -7.02 -14.27
C ASP A 6 4.93 -6.19 -15.51
N ALA A 7 4.61 -6.86 -16.62
CA ALA A 7 4.17 -6.20 -17.85
C ALA A 7 2.84 -5.46 -17.65
N LEU A 8 1.93 -5.99 -16.84
CA LEU A 8 0.67 -5.32 -16.52
C LEU A 8 0.92 -4.07 -15.66
N ILE A 9 1.78 -4.19 -14.64
CA ILE A 9 2.17 -3.06 -13.78
C ILE A 9 2.83 -1.95 -14.61
N ALA A 10 3.76 -2.32 -15.49
CA ALA A 10 4.44 -1.37 -16.38
C ALA A 10 3.46 -0.62 -17.30
N ARG A 11 2.41 -1.30 -17.80
CA ARG A 11 1.36 -0.66 -18.60
C ARG A 11 0.45 0.26 -17.81
N ALA A 12 0.26 -0.02 -16.52
CA ALA A 12 -0.51 0.84 -15.63
C ALA A 12 0.26 2.09 -15.20
N HIS A 13 1.60 2.06 -15.27
CA HIS A 13 2.47 3.15 -14.84
C HIS A 13 2.12 4.47 -15.53
N GLY A 14 1.95 5.53 -14.73
CA GLY A 14 1.58 6.87 -15.19
C GLY A 14 0.08 7.08 -15.44
N LEU A 15 -0.75 6.03 -15.41
CA LEU A 15 -2.20 6.20 -15.47
C LEU A 15 -2.74 6.76 -14.15
N PRO A 16 -3.64 7.77 -14.18
CA PRO A 16 -4.31 8.26 -12.98
C PRO A 16 -5.13 7.16 -12.31
N THR A 17 -5.16 7.16 -10.97
CA THR A 17 -5.97 6.19 -10.18
C THR A 17 -7.46 6.26 -10.52
N ALA A 18 -7.98 7.45 -10.83
CA ALA A 18 -9.35 7.63 -11.30
C ALA A 18 -9.63 6.88 -12.61
N THR A 19 -8.70 6.92 -13.57
CA THR A 19 -8.82 6.18 -14.84
C THR A 19 -8.82 4.67 -14.61
N LEU A 20 -7.94 4.18 -13.74
CA LEU A 20 -7.89 2.75 -13.38
C LEU A 20 -9.19 2.29 -12.70
N LEU A 21 -9.76 3.11 -11.83
CA LEU A 21 -11.03 2.81 -11.16
C LEU A 21 -12.20 2.73 -12.14
N GLU A 22 -12.34 3.70 -13.03
CA GLU A 22 -13.40 3.70 -14.06
C GLU A 22 -13.26 2.49 -15.00
N ALA A 23 -12.03 2.14 -15.39
CA ALA A 23 -11.76 0.96 -16.21
C ALA A 23 -12.08 -0.36 -15.48
N ASN A 24 -11.98 -0.38 -14.14
CA ASN A 24 -12.28 -1.53 -13.30
C ASN A 24 -13.72 -1.52 -12.77
N ALA A 25 -14.69 -1.04 -13.55
CA ALA A 25 -16.11 -0.99 -13.19
C ALA A 25 -16.40 -0.28 -11.85
N LYS A 26 -15.53 0.66 -11.44
CA LYS A 26 -15.60 1.40 -10.18
C LYS A 26 -15.41 0.54 -8.93
N GLU A 27 -14.72 -0.59 -9.06
CA GLU A 27 -14.36 -1.47 -7.94
C GLU A 27 -12.89 -1.34 -7.53
N GLY A 28 -12.59 -1.63 -6.26
CA GLY A 28 -11.21 -1.69 -5.74
C GLY A 28 -10.65 -0.38 -5.19
N ALA A 29 -11.45 0.68 -5.09
CA ALA A 29 -11.04 1.90 -4.40
C ALA A 29 -10.89 1.69 -2.88
N LEU A 30 -9.86 2.30 -2.29
CA LEU A 30 -9.68 2.34 -0.84
C LEU A 30 -10.61 3.40 -0.19
N PRO A 31 -10.95 3.25 1.10
CA PRO A 31 -11.71 4.25 1.85
C PRO A 31 -11.09 5.65 1.75
N SER A 32 -11.94 6.67 1.55
CA SER A 32 -11.50 8.06 1.34
C SER A 32 -10.70 8.67 2.49
N ARG A 33 -10.76 8.06 3.68
CA ARG A 33 -9.96 8.42 4.87
C ARG A 33 -8.47 8.11 4.73
N ILE A 34 -8.08 7.22 3.81
CA ILE A 34 -6.67 6.96 3.51
C ILE A 34 -6.19 8.09 2.59
N LYS A 35 -5.22 8.87 3.08
CA LYS A 35 -4.68 10.05 2.40
C LYS A 35 -3.16 9.95 2.30
N PRO A 36 -2.55 10.49 1.24
CA PRO A 36 -1.10 10.60 1.19
C PRO A 36 -0.61 11.58 2.26
N VAL A 37 0.57 11.34 2.80
CA VAL A 37 1.22 12.25 3.76
C VAL A 37 1.62 13.56 3.06
N ASP A 38 2.11 13.47 1.82
CA ASP A 38 2.38 14.60 0.94
C ASP A 38 1.53 14.51 -0.34
N PRO A 39 0.87 15.59 -0.80
CA PRO A 39 0.03 15.58 -2.01
C PRO A 39 0.73 15.15 -3.31
N ALA A 40 2.07 15.20 -3.38
CA ALA A 40 2.87 14.76 -4.51
C ALA A 40 3.23 13.26 -4.46
N MET A 41 3.11 12.60 -3.30
CA MET A 41 3.44 11.17 -3.17
C MET A 41 2.54 10.29 -4.05
N ARG A 42 3.17 9.41 -4.81
CA ARG A 42 2.52 8.39 -5.64
C ARG A 42 3.25 7.06 -5.43
N VAL A 43 2.50 5.98 -5.46
CA VAL A 43 3.01 4.63 -5.25
C VAL A 43 2.20 3.65 -6.14
N MET A 44 2.90 2.69 -6.73
CA MET A 44 2.34 1.63 -7.57
C MET A 44 3.19 0.38 -7.44
N GLY A 45 2.54 -0.78 -7.32
CA GLY A 45 3.20 -2.07 -7.22
C GLY A 45 2.24 -3.15 -6.75
N ARG A 46 2.77 -4.35 -6.51
CA ARG A 46 1.97 -5.49 -6.01
C ARG A 46 1.67 -5.27 -4.53
N ALA A 47 0.45 -5.59 -4.10
CA ALA A 47 0.09 -5.45 -2.69
C ALA A 47 0.79 -6.52 -1.84
N PHE A 48 1.67 -6.10 -0.93
CA PHE A 48 2.17 -6.90 0.17
C PHE A 48 1.30 -6.65 1.40
N THR A 49 0.40 -7.56 1.71
CA THR A 49 -0.61 -7.34 2.75
C THR A 49 -0.08 -7.71 4.14
N VAL A 50 -0.40 -6.87 5.13
CA VAL A 50 0.01 -7.05 6.52
C VAL A 50 -1.21 -6.93 7.42
N SER A 51 -1.42 -7.90 8.30
CA SER A 51 -2.40 -7.82 9.39
C SER A 51 -1.64 -7.65 10.70
N SER A 52 -1.73 -6.47 11.30
CA SER A 52 -1.08 -6.13 12.56
C SER A 52 -2.11 -6.07 13.69
N PRO A 53 -1.78 -6.57 14.90
CA PRO A 53 -2.57 -6.30 16.09
C PRO A 53 -2.70 -4.79 16.37
N PRO A 54 -3.79 -4.37 17.06
CA PRO A 54 -3.93 -3.00 17.54
C PRO A 54 -2.73 -2.56 18.38
N ALA A 55 -2.23 -1.35 18.14
CA ALA A 55 -1.11 -0.72 18.84
C ALA A 55 0.22 -1.51 18.82
N ASP A 56 0.40 -2.41 17.85
CA ASP A 56 1.64 -3.15 17.59
C ASP A 56 2.16 -2.82 16.18
N ASN A 57 3.44 -2.42 16.08
CA ASN A 57 4.09 -2.10 14.82
C ASN A 57 5.22 -3.11 14.43
N LEU A 58 5.45 -4.15 15.22
CA LEU A 58 6.49 -5.16 14.95
C LEU A 58 6.20 -5.95 13.68
N TRP A 59 4.92 -6.13 13.32
CA TRP A 59 4.51 -6.76 12.07
C TRP A 59 4.89 -5.93 10.84
N LEU A 60 4.92 -4.60 10.95
CA LEU A 60 5.33 -3.72 9.86
C LEU A 60 6.85 -3.79 9.68
N HIS A 61 7.61 -3.82 10.77
CA HIS A 61 9.06 -4.08 10.71
C HIS A 61 9.35 -5.41 10.01
N LYS A 62 8.68 -6.49 10.40
CA LYS A 62 8.85 -7.81 9.76
C LYS A 62 8.47 -7.78 8.27
N ALA A 63 7.40 -7.07 7.94
CA ALA A 63 6.93 -6.94 6.57
C ALA A 63 7.95 -6.22 5.67
N ILE A 64 8.62 -5.17 6.15
CA ILE A 64 9.68 -4.47 5.41
C ILE A 64 10.77 -5.46 4.97
N TYR A 65 11.23 -6.34 5.87
CA TYR A 65 12.27 -7.32 5.54
C TYR A 65 11.79 -8.51 4.68
N ALA A 66 10.48 -8.73 4.60
CA ALA A 66 9.90 -9.82 3.81
C ALA A 66 9.48 -9.35 2.39
N ALA A 67 9.09 -8.08 2.26
CA ALA A 67 8.71 -7.46 1.00
C ALA A 67 9.89 -7.43 0.02
N GLN A 68 9.57 -7.42 -1.27
CA GLN A 68 10.55 -7.28 -2.34
C GLN A 68 10.53 -5.86 -2.91
N PRO A 69 11.63 -5.38 -3.52
CA PRO A 69 11.63 -4.10 -4.21
C PRO A 69 10.48 -4.02 -5.24
N GLY A 70 9.68 -2.96 -5.15
CA GLY A 70 8.50 -2.75 -6.00
C GLY A 70 7.17 -3.24 -5.41
N ASP A 71 7.20 -3.91 -4.25
CA ASP A 71 5.98 -4.18 -3.49
C ASP A 71 5.42 -2.91 -2.82
N VAL A 72 4.11 -2.89 -2.62
CA VAL A 72 3.38 -1.85 -1.89
C VAL A 72 2.76 -2.48 -0.67
N MET A 73 3.28 -2.09 0.50
CA MET A 73 2.74 -2.55 1.77
C MET A 73 1.34 -2.00 2.02
N VAL A 74 0.36 -2.89 2.24
CA VAL A 74 -1.02 -2.54 2.58
C VAL A 74 -1.33 -3.12 3.96
N VAL A 75 -1.47 -2.24 4.95
CA VAL A 75 -1.49 -2.64 6.35
C VAL A 75 -2.86 -2.45 6.98
N HIS A 76 -3.39 -3.50 7.60
CA HIS A 76 -4.53 -3.46 8.49
C HIS A 76 -4.05 -3.45 9.94
N CYS A 77 -4.36 -2.38 10.69
CA CYS A 77 -3.90 -2.18 12.08
C CYS A 77 -4.98 -2.47 13.14
N GLY A 78 -5.80 -3.51 12.92
CA GLY A 78 -6.82 -3.94 13.90
C GLY A 78 -7.82 -2.86 14.33
N GLU A 79 -8.20 -1.97 13.41
CA GLU A 79 -9.12 -0.84 13.64
C GLU A 79 -8.73 0.18 14.73
N HIS A 80 -7.48 0.15 15.21
CA HIS A 80 -6.93 1.16 16.12
C HIS A 80 -6.00 2.10 15.37
N PHE A 81 -6.41 3.34 15.12
CA PHE A 81 -5.68 4.26 14.22
C PHE A 81 -4.83 5.33 14.93
N GLU A 82 -4.94 5.44 16.25
CA GLU A 82 -4.32 6.52 17.05
C GLU A 82 -2.93 6.16 17.61
N ALA A 83 -2.27 5.13 17.05
CA ALA A 83 -0.93 4.70 17.45
C ALA A 83 0.12 5.03 16.38
N GLY A 84 1.38 5.12 16.79
CA GLY A 84 2.52 5.40 15.91
C GLY A 84 3.01 4.16 15.16
N TYR A 85 2.27 3.69 14.16
CA TYR A 85 2.63 2.48 13.42
C TYR A 85 3.82 2.65 12.46
N TRP A 86 3.96 3.82 11.83
CA TRP A 86 4.99 4.10 10.83
C TRP A 86 5.65 5.46 11.10
N GLY A 87 6.95 5.55 10.84
CA GLY A 87 7.74 6.75 11.06
C GLY A 87 9.10 6.68 10.36
N GLU A 88 10.01 7.57 10.73
CA GLU A 88 11.31 7.77 10.06
C GLU A 88 12.14 6.48 9.94
N ILE A 89 12.31 5.72 11.03
CA ILE A 89 13.09 4.46 11.02
C ILE A 89 12.57 3.47 9.96
N MET A 90 11.25 3.31 9.85
CA MET A 90 10.66 2.41 8.85
C MET A 90 10.77 2.99 7.45
N SER A 91 10.58 4.30 7.27
CA SER A 91 10.76 4.97 5.98
C SER A 91 12.18 4.87 5.46
N THR A 92 13.19 4.84 6.34
CA THR A 92 14.60 4.68 5.96
C THR A 92 14.93 3.22 5.61
N ALA A 93 14.20 2.25 6.18
CA ALA A 93 14.45 0.83 5.97
C ALA A 93 13.73 0.25 4.74
N ALA A 94 12.61 0.85 4.33
CA ALA A 94 11.78 0.42 3.20
C ALA A 94 12.30 0.97 1.86
#